data_AF-A0A455UA77-F1
#
_entry.id   AF-A0A455UA77-F1
#
_cell.length_a   1.000
_cell.length_b   1.000
_cell.length_c   1.000
_cell.angle_alpha   90.00
_cell.angle_beta   90.00
_cell.angle_gamma   90.00
#
_symmetry.space_group_name_H-M   'P 1'
#
loop_
_entity.id
_entity.type
_entity.pdbx_description
1 polymer ?
#
loop_
_entity_poly.entity_id
_entity_poly.type
_entity_poly.pdbx_seq_one_letter_code
_entity_poly.pdbx_strand_id
1 'polypeptide(L)'
;MIKADGLAAGKGVIVALSEAEAEAAIRDMLEANAFGGAGARVVIEEFLEGEEASFIVMVDGENVLPMATSQDHKRAYDGDTGPNTGGMGAYSPAPVVTLRLTRVLWNR
;
A
#
# COMPACT_ATOMS: atom_id res chain seq x y z
N MET A 1 -3.06 9.32 -5.59
CA MET A 1 -3.60 8.34 -4.63
C MET A 1 -3.90 9.06 -3.31
N ILE A 2 -5.02 8.74 -2.66
CA ILE A 2 -5.54 9.45 -1.47
C ILE A 2 -5.63 8.47 -0.31
N LYS A 3 -5.09 8.85 0.86
CA LYS A 3 -5.04 8.03 2.07
C LYS A 3 -5.67 8.76 3.26
N ALA A 4 -6.38 8.04 4.11
CA ALA A 4 -6.77 8.53 5.43
C ALA A 4 -5.57 8.47 6.41
N ASP A 5 -5.39 9.50 7.24
CA ASP A 5 -4.34 9.55 8.26
C ASP A 5 -4.77 8.79 9.53
N GLY A 6 -4.52 7.47 9.55
CA GLY A 6 -4.76 6.61 10.71
C GLY A 6 -5.14 5.16 10.36
N LEU A 7 -5.59 4.40 11.38
CA LEU A 7 -5.98 2.99 11.22
C LEU A 7 -7.37 2.87 10.56
N ALA A 8 -7.38 2.49 9.30
CA ALA A 8 -8.60 2.37 8.48
C ALA A 8 -8.93 0.92 8.06
N ALA A 9 -8.48 -0.08 8.83
CA ALA A 9 -8.74 -1.51 8.61
C ALA A 9 -8.50 -1.99 7.15
N GLY A 10 -7.46 -1.46 6.50
CA GLY A 10 -7.11 -1.81 5.12
C GLY A 10 -7.97 -1.16 4.03
N LYS A 11 -8.91 -0.28 4.38
CA LYS A 11 -9.82 0.41 3.44
C LYS A 11 -9.54 1.91 3.28
N GLY A 12 -8.53 2.44 3.96
CA GLY A 12 -8.21 3.86 3.97
C GLY A 12 -7.40 4.36 2.77
N VAL A 13 -7.29 3.59 1.68
CA VAL A 13 -6.49 3.94 0.50
C VAL A 13 -7.36 3.87 -0.74
N ILE A 14 -7.47 5.00 -1.45
CA ILE A 14 -8.23 5.11 -2.70
C ILE A 14 -7.29 5.55 -3.82
N VAL A 15 -7.30 4.79 -4.92
CA VAL A 15 -6.64 5.17 -6.18
C VAL A 15 -7.70 5.85 -7.05
N ALA A 16 -7.69 7.18 -7.08
CA ALA A 16 -8.51 7.98 -7.99
C ALA A 16 -7.80 8.14 -9.34
N LEU A 17 -8.49 7.83 -10.43
CA LEU A 17 -8.01 7.94 -11.80
C LEU A 17 -8.56 9.18 -12.52
N SER A 18 -9.41 9.95 -11.86
CA SER A 18 -9.90 11.25 -12.32
C SER A 18 -9.96 12.27 -11.17
N GLU A 19 -9.99 13.55 -11.52
CA GLU A 19 -10.15 14.65 -10.56
C GLU A 19 -11.47 14.54 -9.80
N ALA A 20 -12.57 14.19 -10.48
CA ALA A 20 -13.86 14.00 -9.85
C ALA A 20 -13.87 12.85 -8.82
N GLU A 21 -13.20 11.73 -9.13
CA GLU A 21 -13.01 10.62 -8.17
C GLU A 21 -12.16 11.06 -6.98
N ALA A 22 -11.14 11.89 -7.22
CA ALA A 22 -10.28 12.40 -6.16
C ALA A 22 -11.05 13.31 -5.20
N GLU A 23 -11.84 14.25 -5.73
CA GLU A 23 -12.69 15.13 -4.93
C GLU A 23 -13.71 14.34 -4.10
N ALA A 24 -14.38 13.35 -4.72
CA ALA A 24 -15.34 12.50 -4.03
C ALA A 24 -14.68 11.72 -2.88
N ALA A 25 -13.51 11.11 -3.13
CA ALA A 25 -12.75 10.37 -2.12
C ALA A 25 -12.34 11.26 -0.94
N ILE A 26 -11.93 12.50 -1.20
CA ILE A 26 -11.56 13.46 -0.16
C ILE A 26 -12.77 13.84 0.70
N ARG A 27 -13.92 14.13 0.07
CA ARG A 27 -15.16 14.44 0.80
C ARG A 27 -15.61 13.27 1.65
N ASP A 28 -15.63 12.06 1.09
CA ASP A 28 -16.02 10.85 1.81
C ASP A 28 -15.13 10.59 3.04
N MET A 29 -13.81 10.82 2.90
CA MET A 29 -12.87 10.65 4.01
C MET A 29 -13.02 11.72 5.10
N LEU A 30 -13.23 12.99 4.73
CA LEU A 30 -13.24 14.13 5.66
C LEU A 30 -14.61 14.46 6.26
N GLU A 31 -15.69 14.39 5.46
CA GLU A 31 -17.03 14.84 5.87
C GLU A 31 -17.82 13.74 6.58
N ALA A 32 -17.67 12.48 6.16
CA ALA A 32 -18.50 11.38 6.65
C ALA A 32 -18.03 10.79 7.99
N ASN A 33 -16.90 11.23 8.53
CA ASN A 33 -16.26 10.63 9.71
C ASN A 33 -16.17 9.09 9.61
N ALA A 34 -16.10 8.58 8.37
CA ALA A 34 -16.30 7.17 8.02
C ALA A 34 -15.25 6.24 8.67
N PHE A 35 -14.12 6.82 9.08
CA PHE A 35 -13.02 6.17 9.75
C PHE A 35 -12.80 6.67 11.20
N GLY A 36 -13.80 7.33 11.79
CA GLY A 36 -13.68 7.96 13.11
C GLY A 36 -12.53 8.99 13.13
N GLY A 37 -11.74 9.02 14.20
CA GLY A 37 -10.60 9.96 14.34
C GLY A 37 -9.54 9.86 13.24
N ALA A 38 -9.47 8.75 12.49
CA ALA A 38 -8.55 8.57 11.37
C ALA A 38 -8.99 9.28 10.06
N GLY A 39 -10.23 9.79 10.01
CA GLY A 39 -10.77 10.53 8.85
C GLY A 39 -10.54 12.04 8.92
N ALA A 40 -9.96 12.59 9.99
CA ALA A 40 -9.82 14.03 10.17
C ALA A 40 -8.73 14.67 9.28
N ARG A 41 -7.90 13.85 8.64
CA ARG A 41 -6.81 14.28 7.76
C ARG A 41 -6.60 13.27 6.65
N VAL A 42 -6.27 13.78 5.47
CA VAL A 42 -5.92 12.97 4.30
C VAL A 42 -4.51 13.30 3.81
N VAL A 43 -3.85 12.31 3.23
CA VAL A 43 -2.57 12.45 2.53
C VAL A 43 -2.81 12.18 1.05
N ILE A 44 -2.32 13.08 0.20
CA ILE A 44 -2.38 12.95 -1.26
C ILE A 44 -0.96 12.67 -1.74
N GLU A 45 -0.79 11.57 -2.47
CA GLU A 45 0.48 11.13 -3.02
C GLU A 45 0.37 10.91 -4.52
N GLU A 46 1.50 11.03 -5.20
CA GLU A 46 1.63 10.62 -6.59
C GLU A 46 1.28 9.13 -6.74
N PHE A 47 0.59 8.77 -7.83
CA PHE A 47 0.35 7.37 -8.16
C PHE A 47 1.61 6.79 -8.80
N LEU A 48 2.15 5.73 -8.20
CA LEU A 48 3.33 5.05 -8.69
C LEU A 48 2.92 3.82 -9.50
N GLU A 49 3.46 3.71 -10.70
CA GLU A 49 3.28 2.55 -11.58
C GLU A 49 4.48 1.62 -11.48
N GLY A 50 4.22 0.31 -11.54
CA GLY A 50 5.25 -0.73 -11.49
C GLY A 50 4.74 -2.01 -10.84
N GLU A 51 5.66 -2.94 -10.63
CA GLU A 51 5.38 -4.18 -9.89
C GLU A 51 5.55 -3.96 -8.38
N GLU A 52 4.52 -4.33 -7.61
CA GLU A 52 4.57 -4.28 -6.15
C GLU A 52 5.36 -5.46 -5.58
N ALA A 53 6.08 -5.23 -4.49
CA ALA A 53 6.70 -6.27 -3.68
C ALA A 53 6.76 -5.88 -2.21
N SER A 54 6.67 -6.89 -1.35
CA SER A 54 6.86 -6.79 0.09
C SER A 54 8.30 -7.13 0.47
N PHE A 55 8.93 -6.24 1.24
CA PHE A 55 10.25 -6.43 1.83
C PHE A 55 10.14 -6.39 3.35
N ILE A 56 10.24 -7.56 3.99
CA ILE A 56 10.00 -7.74 5.42
C ILE A 56 11.35 -7.94 6.12
N VAL A 57 11.54 -7.29 7.27
CA VAL A 57 12.77 -7.37 8.07
C VAL A 57 12.44 -7.57 9.55
N MET A 58 13.31 -8.28 10.27
CA MET A 58 13.31 -8.28 11.74
C MET A 58 14.27 -7.19 12.23
N VAL A 59 13.88 -6.45 13.27
CA VAL A 59 14.65 -5.34 13.84
C VAL A 59 14.66 -5.45 15.36
N ASP A 60 15.83 -5.29 15.99
CA ASP A 60 15.98 -5.30 17.45
C ASP A 60 16.26 -3.92 18.07
N GLY A 61 16.34 -2.88 17.22
CA GLY A 61 16.65 -1.50 17.57
C GLY A 61 17.96 -1.00 16.97
N GLU A 62 18.95 -1.89 16.82
CA GLU A 62 20.28 -1.58 16.26
C GLU A 62 20.58 -2.40 15.01
N ASN A 63 20.10 -3.64 14.96
CA ASN A 63 20.33 -4.59 13.89
C ASN A 63 19.07 -4.81 13.05
N VAL A 64 19.29 -5.13 11.78
CA VAL A 64 18.24 -5.49 10.83
C VAL A 64 18.58 -6.85 10.22
N LEU A 65 17.59 -7.73 10.08
CA LEU A 65 17.73 -9.04 9.43
C LEU A 65 16.64 -9.21 8.36
N PRO A 66 16.98 -9.16 7.05
CA PRO A 66 16.01 -9.35 5.98
C PRO A 66 15.42 -10.76 5.96
N MET A 67 14.11 -10.83 5.75
CA MET A 67 13.39 -12.07 5.45
C MET A 67 13.26 -12.28 3.94
N ALA A 68 12.73 -13.44 3.54
CA ALA A 68 12.44 -13.69 2.13
C ALA A 68 11.44 -12.66 1.58
N THR A 69 11.68 -12.19 0.36
CA THR A 69 10.79 -11.23 -0.32
C THR A 69 9.51 -11.91 -0.77
N SER A 70 8.42 -11.17 -0.82
CA SER A 70 7.15 -11.70 -1.32
C SER A 70 6.46 -10.71 -2.23
N GLN A 71 5.61 -11.20 -3.12
CA GLN A 71 4.69 -10.38 -3.90
C GLN A 71 3.27 -10.84 -3.56
N ASP A 72 2.43 -9.89 -3.16
CA ASP A 72 1.05 -10.11 -2.78
C ASP A 72 0.08 -9.65 -3.87
N HIS A 73 -1.09 -10.28 -3.90
CA HIS A 73 -2.18 -9.92 -4.80
C HIS A 73 -3.29 -9.28 -3.99
N LYS A 74 -3.42 -7.95 -4.05
CA LYS A 74 -4.40 -7.21 -3.24
C LYS A 74 -5.79 -7.14 -3.86
N ARG A 75 -5.89 -7.28 -5.17
CA ARG A 75 -7.15 -7.12 -5.91
C ARG A 75 -8.02 -8.36 -5.79
N ALA A 76 -9.32 -8.14 -5.60
CA ALA A 76 -10.27 -9.22 -5.29
C ALA A 76 -10.49 -10.20 -6.45
N TYR A 77 -10.23 -9.79 -7.69
CA TYR A 77 -10.51 -10.56 -8.89
C TYR A 77 -9.27 -10.71 -9.78
N ASP A 78 -9.33 -11.66 -10.71
CA ASP A 78 -8.25 -11.96 -11.66
C ASP A 78 -7.88 -10.73 -12.51
N GLY A 79 -6.61 -10.70 -12.94
CA GLY A 79 -6.06 -9.61 -13.75
C GLY A 79 -5.94 -8.28 -13.01
N ASP A 80 -5.74 -8.31 -11.70
CA ASP A 80 -5.65 -7.14 -10.83
C ASP A 80 -6.88 -6.22 -10.88
N THR A 81 -8.08 -6.81 -10.95
CA THR A 81 -9.35 -6.09 -11.02
C THR A 81 -10.17 -6.18 -9.73
N GLY A 82 -11.17 -5.29 -9.59
CA GLY A 82 -12.03 -5.22 -8.40
C GLY A 82 -11.46 -4.37 -7.26
N PRO A 83 -12.14 -4.34 -6.10
CA PRO A 83 -11.72 -3.53 -4.97
C PRO A 83 -10.40 -4.01 -4.36
N ASN A 84 -9.66 -3.09 -3.71
CA ASN A 84 -8.51 -3.45 -2.89
C ASN A 84 -8.97 -4.23 -1.66
N THR A 85 -8.22 -5.28 -1.31
CA THR A 85 -8.43 -6.12 -0.12
C THR A 85 -7.18 -6.06 0.77
N GLY A 86 -7.21 -6.79 1.91
CA GLY A 86 -6.01 -7.00 2.73
C GLY A 86 -4.98 -7.95 2.11
N GLY A 87 -5.32 -8.63 1.00
CA GLY A 87 -4.48 -9.64 0.34
C GLY A 87 -5.25 -10.92 0.04
N MET A 88 -5.26 -11.34 -1.23
CA MET A 88 -5.90 -12.57 -1.71
C MET A 88 -4.93 -13.77 -1.75
N GLY A 89 -3.62 -13.50 -1.74
CA GLY A 89 -2.57 -14.50 -1.78
C GLY A 89 -1.21 -13.86 -1.99
N ALA A 90 -0.14 -14.61 -1.74
CA ALA A 90 1.22 -14.16 -1.95
C ALA A 90 2.14 -15.35 -2.26
N TYR A 91 3.28 -15.06 -2.89
CA TYR A 91 4.33 -16.04 -3.13
C TYR A 91 5.71 -15.50 -2.77
N SER A 92 6.67 -16.40 -2.56
CA SER A 92 8.05 -16.08 -2.16
C SER A 92 9.03 -17.10 -2.77
N PRO A 93 10.23 -16.69 -3.22
CA PRO A 93 10.71 -15.30 -3.27
C PRO A 93 10.09 -14.51 -4.44
N ALA A 94 10.03 -13.19 -4.31
CA ALA A 94 9.54 -12.31 -5.37
C ALA A 94 10.67 -11.96 -6.38
N PRO A 95 10.58 -12.40 -7.66
CA PRO A 95 11.64 -12.21 -8.65
C PRO A 95 11.85 -10.74 -9.06
N VAL A 96 10.83 -9.89 -8.88
CA VAL A 96 10.92 -8.44 -9.06
C VAL A 96 11.97 -7.80 -8.14
N VAL A 97 12.20 -8.38 -6.95
CA VAL A 97 13.24 -7.93 -6.03
C VAL A 97 14.58 -8.56 -6.40
N THR A 98 15.20 -8.01 -7.45
CA THR A 98 16.51 -8.45 -7.92
C THR A 98 17.61 -8.16 -6.91
N LEU A 99 18.76 -8.85 -7.02
CA LEU A 99 19.95 -8.57 -6.19
C LEU A 99 20.41 -7.11 -6.26
N ARG A 100 20.20 -6.44 -7.40
CA ARG A 100 20.49 -5.01 -7.54
C ARG A 100 19.55 -4.18 -6.66
N LEU A 101 18.26 -4.49 -6.67
CA LEU A 101 17.25 -3.83 -5.85
C LEU A 101 17.54 -4.06 -4.36
N THR A 102 17.86 -5.29 -3.97
CA THR A 102 18.23 -5.64 -2.58
C THR A 102 19.39 -4.80 -2.08
N ARG A 103 20.42 -4.56 -2.91
CA ARG A 103 21.56 -3.70 -2.53
C ARG A 103 21.17 -2.23 -2.33
N VAL A 104 20.24 -1.71 -3.13
CA VAL A 104 19.75 -0.32 -2.95
C VAL A 104 18.97 -0.18 -1.65
N LEU A 105 18.16 -1.19 -1.29
CA LEU A 105 17.42 -1.23 -0.04
C LEU A 105 18.33 -1.37 1.19
N TRP A 106 19.49 -2.01 1.03
CA TRP A 106 20.40 -2.33 2.14
C TRP A 106 21.52 -1.29 2.38
N ASN A 107 21.88 -0.49 1.38
CA ASN A 107 23.01 0.45 1.45
C ASN A 107 22.60 1.88 1.84
N ARG A 108 21.50 2.06 2.57
CA ARG A 108 21.14 3.32 3.23
C ARG A 108 21.16 3.13 4.74
#